data_AF-A0A2I2K938-F1
#
_entry.id   AF-A0A2I2K938-F1
#
_cell.length_a   1.000
_cell.length_b   1.000
_cell.length_c   1.000
_cell.angle_alpha   90.00
_cell.angle_beta   90.00
_cell.angle_gamma   90.00
#
_symmetry.space_group_name_H-M   'P 1'
#
loop_
_entity.id
_entity.type
_entity.pdbx_description
1 polymer ?
#
loop_
_entity_poly.entity_id
_entity_poly.type
_entity_poly.pdbx_seq_one_letter_code
_entity_poly.pdbx_strand_id
1 'polypeptide(L)' 'MNTANLDFATYCIGNLSRRLGISSYEVYQRLKSSGILTDYIIPCYDVLHTFSKEYLLEELTDYMKEKGVLPS' A
#
# COMPACT_ATOMS: atom_id res chain seq x y z
N MET A 1 -7.41 -15.01 2.31
CA MET A 1 -7.30 -13.65 2.87
C MET A 1 -8.24 -13.60 4.07
N ASN A 2 -7.75 -13.28 5.26
CA ASN A 2 -8.60 -13.08 6.43
C ASN A 2 -9.11 -11.63 6.45
N THR A 3 -10.05 -11.32 7.35
CA THR A 3 -10.64 -9.98 7.46
C THR A 3 -9.59 -8.92 7.81
N ALA A 4 -8.61 -9.26 8.67
CA ALA A 4 -7.53 -8.34 9.05
C ALA A 4 -6.68 -7.88 7.85
N ASN A 5 -6.32 -8.78 6.94
CA ASN A 5 -5.56 -8.43 5.74
C ASN A 5 -6.38 -7.55 4.78
N LEU A 6 -7.70 -7.79 4.69
CA LEU A 6 -8.60 -6.95 3.88
C LEU A 6 -8.72 -5.55 4.47
N ASP A 7 -8.93 -5.44 5.78
CA ASP A 7 -9.05 -4.17 6.49
C ASP A 7 -7.74 -3.37 6.38
N PHE A 8 -6.60 -4.04 6.54
CA PHE A 8 -5.29 -3.43 6.41
C PHE A 8 -4.98 -2.98 4.97
N ALA A 9 -5.28 -3.81 3.97
CA ALA A 9 -5.12 -3.43 2.57
C ALA A 9 -5.99 -2.20 2.23
N THR A 10 -7.24 -2.19 2.70
CA THR A 10 -8.18 -1.07 2.51
C THR A 10 -7.67 0.19 3.20
N TYR A 11 -7.11 0.06 4.42
CA TYR A 11 -6.47 1.15 5.15
C TYR A 11 -5.29 1.74 4.37
N CYS A 12 -4.39 0.90 3.85
CA CYS A 12 -3.24 1.34 3.06
C CYS A 12 -3.69 2.10 1.80
N ILE A 13 -4.63 1.53 1.05
CA ILE A 13 -5.17 2.13 -0.18
C ILE A 13 -5.79 3.51 0.10
N GLY A 14 -6.60 3.63 1.15
CA GLY A 14 -7.26 4.89 1.50
C GLY A 14 -6.27 5.97 1.93
N ASN A 15 -5.24 5.62 2.68
CA ASN A 15 -4.24 6.59 3.13
C ASN A 15 -3.27 6.99 2.00
N LEU A 16 -2.85 6.05 1.15
CA LEU A 16 -2.06 6.35 -0.05
C LEU A 16 -2.84 7.25 -1.02
N SER A 17 -4.14 7.00 -1.18
CA SER A 17 -5.01 7.85 -2.00
C SER A 17 -5.00 9.30 -1.52
N ARG A 18 -5.12 9.53 -0.21
CA ARG A 18 -5.02 10.88 0.38
C ARG A 18 -3.62 11.48 0.24
N ARG A 19 -2.56 10.69 0.43
CA ARG A 19 -1.16 11.16 0.32
C ARG A 19 -0.78 11.55 -1.10
N LEU A 20 -1.22 10.77 -2.09
CA LEU A 20 -0.87 10.94 -3.50
C LEU A 20 -1.84 11.86 -4.26
N GLY A 21 -3.00 12.19 -3.68
CA GLY A 21 -4.02 13.00 -4.34
C GLY A 21 -4.72 12.31 -5.51
N ILE A 22 -4.65 10.97 -5.58
CA ILE A 22 -5.29 10.15 -6.62
C ILE A 22 -6.39 9.27 -6.02
N SER A 23 -7.31 8.78 -6.84
CA SER A 23 -8.43 7.98 -6.35
C SER A 23 -7.99 6.66 -5.72
N SER A 24 -8.74 6.17 -4.72
CA SER A 24 -8.48 4.86 -4.10
C SER A 24 -8.57 3.71 -5.12
N TYR A 25 -9.42 3.85 -6.15
CA TYR A 25 -9.48 2.92 -7.27
C TYR A 25 -8.16 2.87 -8.04
N GLU A 26 -7.57 4.03 -8.35
CA GLU A 26 -6.30 4.11 -9.06
C GLU A 26 -5.14 3.55 -8.22
N VAL A 27 -5.09 3.85 -6.92
CA VAL A 27 -4.12 3.24 -6.00
C VAL A 27 -4.27 1.72 -6.00
N TYR A 28 -5.49 1.20 -5.84
CA TYR A 28 -5.74 -0.24 -5.87
C TYR A 28 -5.26 -0.88 -7.17
N GLN A 29 -5.57 -0.29 -8.33
CA GLN A 29 -5.14 -0.80 -9.63
C GLN A 29 -3.61 -0.84 -9.73
N ARG A 30 -2.92 0.24 -9.35
CA ARG A 30 -1.46 0.33 -9.34
C ARG A 30 -0.82 -0.71 -8.42
N LEU A 31 -1.31 -0.86 -7.19
CA LEU A 31 -0.78 -1.84 -6.23
C LEU A 31 -1.04 -3.29 -6.68
N LYS A 32 -2.19 -3.55 -7.30
CA LYS A 32 -2.55 -4.88 -7.80
C LYS A 32 -1.72 -5.26 -9.03
N SER A 33 -1.61 -4.37 -10.01
CA SER A 33 -0.89 -4.67 -11.28
C SER A 33 0.62 -4.81 -11.09
N SER A 34 1.18 -4.11 -10.09
CA SER A 34 2.60 -4.20 -9.74
C SER A 34 2.96 -5.38 -8.81
N GLY A 35 1.96 -6.13 -8.33
CA GLY A 35 2.16 -7.18 -7.33
C GLY A 35 2.40 -6.65 -5.90
N ILE A 36 2.53 -5.34 -5.68
CA ILE A 36 2.75 -4.77 -4.33
C ILE A 36 1.64 -5.19 -3.36
N LEU A 37 0.40 -5.30 -3.83
CA LEU A 37 -0.70 -5.74 -2.98
C LEU A 37 -0.56 -7.22 -2.56
N THR A 38 -0.30 -8.11 -3.52
CA THR A 38 -0.32 -9.56 -3.31
C THR A 38 0.99 -10.13 -2.79
N ASP A 39 2.10 -9.47 -3.10
CA ASP A 39 3.46 -9.98 -2.88
C ASP A 39 4.19 -9.20 -1.79
N TYR A 40 3.65 -8.06 -1.35
CA TYR A 40 4.23 -7.23 -0.27
C TYR A 40 3.24 -6.90 0.85
N ILE A 41 2.18 -6.13 0.58
CA ILE A 41 1.27 -5.64 1.63
C ILE A 41 0.59 -6.79 2.38
N ILE A 42 0.05 -7.79 1.66
CA ILE A 42 -0.62 -8.93 2.29
C ILE A 42 0.38 -9.87 2.98
N PRO A 43 1.49 -10.31 2.34
CA PRO A 43 2.44 -11.22 2.98
C PRO A 43 3.20 -10.60 4.15
N CYS A 44 3.47 -9.30 4.12
CA CYS A 44 4.22 -8.59 5.15
C CYS A 44 3.32 -7.94 6.22
N TYR A 45 2.04 -8.32 6.31
CA TYR A 45 1.08 -7.76 7.27
C TYR A 45 1.64 -7.71 8.68
N ASP A 46 2.17 -8.83 9.20
CA ASP A 46 2.65 -8.96 10.58
C ASP A 46 3.72 -7.92 10.96
N VAL A 47 4.50 -7.43 10.00
CA VAL A 47 5.49 -6.38 10.20
C VAL A 47 4.86 -5.00 9.96
N LEU A 48 4.23 -4.80 8.81
CA LEU A 48 3.73 -3.50 8.36
C LEU A 48 2.64 -2.94 9.29
N HIS A 49 1.79 -3.77 9.89
CA HIS A 49 0.70 -3.31 10.76
C HIS A 49 1.19 -2.76 12.11
N THR A 50 2.46 -2.99 12.45
CA THR A 50 3.09 -2.46 13.68
C THR A 50 3.67 -1.07 13.51
N PHE A 51 3.81 -0.60 12.26
CA PHE A 51 4.40 0.69 11.96
C PHE A 51 3.46 1.84 12.35
N SER A 52 4.06 2.99 12.70
CA SER A 52 3.28 4.22 12.74
C SER A 52 2.71 4.53 11.35
N LYS A 53 1.60 5.26 11.32
CA LYS A 53 0.94 5.61 10.06
C LYS A 53 1.89 6.34 9.11
N GLU A 54 2.62 7.33 9.59
CA GLU A 54 3.49 8.18 8.78
C GLU A 54 4.63 7.35 8.15
N TYR A 55 5.25 6.49 8.96
CA TYR A 55 6.34 5.61 8.51
C TYR A 55 5.85 4.54 7.53
N LEU A 56 4.70 3.91 7.81
CA LEU A 56 4.07 2.97 6.87
C LEU A 56 3.82 3.61 5.51
N LEU A 57 3.32 4.84 5.48
CA LEU A 57 3.02 5.52 4.22
C LEU A 57 4.27 5.97 3.48
N GLU A 58 5.34 6.31 4.19
CA GLU A 58 6.65 6.59 3.58
C GLU A 58 7.21 5.33 2.94
N GLU A 59 7.30 4.24 3.71
CA GLU A 59 7.76 2.92 3.25
C GLU A 59 7.00 2.44 2.00
N LEU A 60 5.66 2.49 2.02
CA LEU A 60 4.86 2.09 0.86
C LEU A 60 5.06 3.01 -0.34
N THR A 61 5.25 4.32 -0.11
CA THR A 61 5.49 5.28 -1.21
C THR A 61 6.85 5.01 -1.85
N ASP A 62 7.88 4.78 -1.04
CA ASP A 62 9.24 4.50 -1.52
C ASP A 62 9.29 3.16 -2.26
N TYR A 63 8.65 2.12 -1.72
CA TYR A 63 8.55 0.84 -2.41
C TYR A 63 7.79 0.95 -3.75
N MET A 64 6.75 1.79 -3.82
CA MET A 64 6.07 2.09 -5.09
C MET A 64 7.00 2.79 -6.10
N LYS A 65 7.91 3.65 -5.65
CA LYS A 65 8.92 4.28 -6.52
C LYS A 65 9.96 3.27 -7.00
N GLU A 66 10.48 2.43 -6.10
CA GLU A 66 11.44 1.36 -6.44
C GLU A 66 10.88 0.38 -7.48
N LYS A 67 9.58 0.10 -7.41
CA LYS A 67 8.86 -0.74 -8.39
C LYS A 67 8.45 0.00 -9.67
N GLY A 68 8.78 1.28 -9.82
CA GLY A 68 8.44 2.08 -11.00
C GLY A 68 6.94 2.40 -11.14
N VAL A 69 6.16 2.27 -10.06
CA VAL A 69 4.72 2.55 -10.02
C VAL A 69 4.45 4.04 -9.86
N LEU A 70 5.35 4.75 -9.18
CA LEU A 70 5.37 6.19 -9.01
C LEU A 70 6.66 6.78 -9.59
N PRO A 71 6.62 8.04 -10.05
CA PRO A 71 7.85 8.75 -10.39
C PRO A 71 8.72 8.91 -9.12
N SER A 72 10.03 8.73 -9.30
CA SER A 72 11.06 8.91 -8.27
C SER A 72 11.17 10.35 -7.80
#